data_AF-A0A1L9B4Q9-F1
#
_entry.id   AF-A0A1L9B4Q9-F1
#
_cell.length_a   1.000
_cell.length_b   1.000
_cell.length_c   1.000
_cell.angle_alpha   90.00
_cell.angle_beta   90.00
_cell.angle_gamma   90.00
#
_symmetry.space_group_name_H-M   'P 1'
#
loop_
_entity.id
_entity.type
_entity.pdbx_description
1 polymer ?
#
loop_
_entity_poly.entity_id
_entity_poly.type
_entity_poly.pdbx_seq_one_letter_code
_entity_poly.pdbx_strand_id
1 'polypeptide(L)'
;MKTRASNFESRAPWRSWGWRLLCLVGMGLGGCGPSVAVDRPSPVPFQPMLVKARADVAAAPGFADQTGGGIFATASGEAIRLRLDGTRGALENHPGNRVAPGRVHAAFRMGTNSALVEASNGLFLAQAGWLIAPPWRELLGPGLEATASTAEGVAWLAHESGLYRLRDGQLAALKVEGQTLDGITSLVAAPVDKVASALWLLRDGELRVAVQTAPDVWQVRPAAVPLQDGERVVALVGLGASEKGGAEAWVMTSERLLRHTARGWRAVLLERPPTQVLAAGRFVWVKSGDALLSYDADADTWGTAANVDTREFRFLAADESGCAWVQLGADTLALSWGPVPRVIGLYEGMTVVEDMLVVSARVAPGATPPERLAFEVGGAEVMVEGPAYSLGGVEADGTPRSYSFAGLEAGLHTLSAVATYADGTQARRSVAFSYEPLSTVVLGWDKDIRPIHQERCAKCHESAGPGRPLSTYELWKDNASLIIAAVREQRMPADGPLDPQLIIRIQRWAATGANP
;
A
#
# COMPACT_ATOMS: atom_id res chain seq x y z
N MET A 1 -26.22 -48.42 42.51
CA MET A 1 -27.54 -47.91 42.07
C MET A 1 -27.44 -47.76 40.55
N LYS A 2 -27.91 -48.66 39.66
CA LYS A 2 -29.32 -48.99 39.30
C LYS A 2 -30.18 -47.70 39.39
N THR A 3 -30.82 -47.16 38.34
CA THR A 3 -31.55 -47.82 37.24
C THR A 3 -32.01 -46.82 36.17
N ARG A 4 -32.12 -47.32 34.93
CA ARG A 4 -33.20 -47.17 33.91
C ARG A 4 -33.40 -45.89 33.07
N ALA A 5 -33.49 -46.20 31.78
CA ALA A 5 -33.99 -45.46 30.62
C ALA A 5 -35.52 -45.35 30.55
N SER A 6 -36.00 -44.47 29.65
CA SER A 6 -37.15 -44.77 28.78
C SER A 6 -37.21 -43.83 27.56
N ASN A 7 -37.20 -44.44 26.38
CA ASN A 7 -37.63 -43.89 25.10
C ASN A 7 -39.14 -43.58 25.10
N PHE A 8 -39.58 -42.64 24.26
CA PHE A 8 -40.89 -42.72 23.60
C PHE A 8 -40.89 -41.95 22.26
N GLU A 9 -40.94 -42.70 21.16
CA GLU A 9 -41.47 -42.27 19.87
C GLU A 9 -42.97 -42.62 19.82
N SER A 10 -43.81 -41.78 19.19
CA SER A 10 -44.90 -42.25 18.30
C SER A 10 -45.63 -41.11 17.54
N ARG A 11 -45.42 -41.08 16.21
CA ARG A 11 -46.38 -41.05 15.08
C ARG A 11 -47.69 -40.22 15.12
N ALA A 12 -47.77 -39.24 14.19
CA ALA A 12 -48.80 -38.95 13.13
C ALA A 12 -50.31 -38.80 13.49
N PRO A 13 -51.27 -38.33 12.61
CA PRO A 13 -51.19 -37.95 11.19
C PRO A 13 -52.01 -36.70 10.69
N TRP A 14 -51.68 -36.25 9.47
CA TRP A 14 -52.49 -35.79 8.32
C TRP A 14 -53.87 -35.13 8.49
N ARG A 15 -54.03 -33.94 7.89
CA ARG A 15 -55.25 -33.51 7.17
C ARG A 15 -54.90 -32.69 5.92
N SER A 16 -55.62 -33.01 4.85
CA SER A 16 -55.55 -32.52 3.47
C SER A 16 -56.52 -31.35 3.19
N TRP A 17 -56.59 -30.94 1.92
CA TRP A 17 -57.49 -30.00 1.20
C TRP A 17 -56.73 -28.75 0.73
N GLY A 18 -56.71 -28.31 -0.53
CA GLY A 18 -57.34 -28.75 -1.77
C GLY A 18 -56.94 -27.76 -2.88
N TRP A 19 -56.81 -28.24 -4.12
CA TRP A 19 -56.36 -27.49 -5.29
C TRP A 19 -57.24 -26.30 -5.68
N ARG A 20 -56.61 -25.23 -6.17
CA ARG A 20 -57.12 -24.44 -7.31
C ARG A 20 -55.95 -24.04 -8.23
N LEU A 21 -56.00 -24.56 -9.46
CA LEU A 21 -55.29 -24.02 -10.61
C LEU A 21 -55.78 -22.59 -10.89
N LEU A 22 -54.85 -21.68 -11.16
CA LEU A 22 -55.08 -20.53 -12.03
C LEU A 22 -53.87 -20.38 -12.95
N CYS A 23 -54.08 -20.67 -14.22
CA CYS A 23 -53.18 -20.28 -15.30
C CYS A 23 -53.32 -18.77 -15.51
N LEU A 24 -52.20 -18.03 -15.41
CA LEU A 24 -52.04 -16.73 -16.04
C LEU A 24 -50.67 -16.72 -16.72
N VAL A 25 -50.70 -16.89 -18.04
CA VAL A 25 -49.62 -16.53 -18.94
C VAL A 25 -49.60 -15.00 -19.01
N GLY A 26 -48.45 -14.41 -18.68
CA GLY A 26 -48.17 -12.99 -18.85
C GLY A 26 -46.69 -12.80 -19.10
N MET A 27 -46.34 -12.61 -20.37
CA MET A 27 -45.01 -12.22 -20.83
C MET A 27 -44.54 -10.95 -20.13
N GLY A 28 -43.27 -10.94 -19.73
CA GLY A 28 -42.60 -9.80 -19.13
C GLY A 28 -41.23 -10.20 -18.60
N LEU A 29 -40.36 -10.67 -19.48
CA LEU A 29 -38.92 -10.79 -19.24
C LEU A 29 -38.33 -9.38 -19.15
N GLY A 30 -38.59 -8.68 -18.05
CA GLY A 30 -37.75 -7.59 -17.58
C GLY A 30 -36.68 -8.21 -16.71
N GLY A 31 -35.50 -8.47 -17.27
CA GLY A 31 -34.34 -8.88 -16.50
C GLY A 31 -33.97 -7.79 -15.51
N CYS A 32 -34.53 -7.83 -14.30
CA CYS A 32 -33.96 -7.13 -13.16
C CYS A 32 -32.68 -7.88 -12.80
N GLY A 33 -31.54 -7.42 -13.33
CA GLY A 33 -30.25 -7.79 -12.76
C GLY A 33 -30.25 -7.50 -11.25
N PRO A 34 -29.48 -8.23 -10.45
CA PRO A 34 -29.40 -7.98 -9.02
C PRO A 34 -29.02 -6.51 -8.80
N SER A 35 -29.89 -5.76 -8.12
CA SER A 35 -29.65 -4.35 -7.82
C SER A 35 -28.45 -4.23 -6.88
N VAL A 36 -27.35 -3.64 -7.36
CA VAL A 36 -26.19 -3.30 -6.51
C VAL A 36 -26.58 -2.17 -5.56
N ALA A 37 -26.15 -2.24 -4.29
CA ALA A 37 -26.37 -1.16 -3.35
C ALA A 37 -25.71 0.13 -3.85
N VAL A 38 -26.37 1.28 -3.65
CA VAL A 38 -25.93 2.57 -4.21
C VAL A 38 -25.59 3.54 -3.09
N ASP A 39 -24.38 4.08 -3.14
CA ASP A 39 -23.89 5.20 -2.35
C ASP A 39 -23.99 6.49 -3.18
N ARG A 40 -24.62 7.51 -2.60
CA ARG A 40 -24.70 8.86 -3.18
C ARG A 40 -23.98 9.81 -2.24
N PRO A 41 -22.66 10.00 -2.41
CA PRO A 41 -21.89 10.83 -1.49
C PRO A 41 -22.40 12.28 -1.53
N SER A 42 -22.25 12.95 -0.39
CA SER A 42 -22.47 14.39 -0.24
C SER A 42 -21.15 15.02 0.19
N PRO A 43 -20.23 15.29 -0.76
CA PRO A 43 -18.88 15.74 -0.44
C PRO A 43 -18.88 17.08 0.31
N VAL A 44 -18.04 17.19 1.34
CA VAL A 44 -17.84 18.44 2.08
C VAL A 44 -16.68 19.23 1.45
N PRO A 45 -16.86 20.52 1.12
CA PRO A 45 -15.76 21.33 0.62
C PRO A 45 -14.62 21.44 1.64
N PHE A 46 -13.37 21.32 1.18
CA PHE A 46 -12.18 21.60 1.99
C PHE A 46 -11.19 22.43 1.19
N GLN A 47 -10.42 23.28 1.87
CA GLN A 47 -9.33 24.01 1.25
C GLN A 47 -8.06 23.15 1.30
N PRO A 48 -7.58 22.62 0.15
CA PRO A 48 -6.39 21.78 0.17
C PRO A 48 -5.14 22.59 0.55
N MET A 49 -4.23 21.94 1.28
CA MET A 49 -2.84 22.39 1.35
C MET A 49 -2.12 22.02 0.05
N LEU A 50 -1.41 22.99 -0.52
CA LEU A 50 -0.69 22.85 -1.79
C LEU A 50 0.80 23.02 -1.56
N VAL A 51 1.60 22.07 -2.06
CA VAL A 51 3.06 22.18 -2.11
C VAL A 51 3.52 22.09 -3.55
N LYS A 52 4.17 23.13 -4.05
CA LYS A 52 4.67 23.19 -5.42
C LYS A 52 6.02 22.48 -5.54
N ALA A 53 6.13 21.58 -6.52
CA ALA A 53 7.41 20.98 -6.90
C ALA A 53 8.36 22.05 -7.44
N ARG A 54 9.62 22.00 -7.03
CA ARG A 54 10.70 22.87 -7.53
C ARG A 54 11.50 22.23 -8.66
N ALA A 55 10.85 21.36 -9.42
CA ALA A 55 11.42 20.66 -10.56
C ALA A 55 10.31 20.35 -11.57
N ASP A 56 10.67 20.33 -12.85
CA ASP A 56 9.75 19.97 -13.93
C ASP A 56 9.53 18.46 -13.95
N VAL A 57 8.34 18.04 -13.54
CA VAL A 57 7.92 16.64 -13.51
C VAL A 57 7.17 16.30 -14.80
N ALA A 58 7.46 15.13 -15.37
CA ALA A 58 6.74 14.64 -16.54
C ALA A 58 5.32 14.19 -16.20
N ALA A 59 4.45 14.25 -17.19
CA ALA A 59 3.09 13.71 -17.15
C ALA A 59 3.10 12.17 -17.22
N ALA A 60 3.64 11.52 -16.20
CA ALA A 60 3.79 10.06 -16.15
C ALA A 60 3.51 9.50 -14.74
N PRO A 61 3.20 8.20 -14.62
CA PRO A 61 3.08 7.57 -13.32
C PRO A 61 4.33 7.78 -12.47
N GLY A 62 4.13 8.17 -11.22
CA GLY A 62 5.17 8.32 -10.22
C GLY A 62 4.89 7.46 -9.00
N PHE A 63 5.85 7.45 -8.10
CA PHE A 63 5.72 6.86 -6.78
C PHE A 63 5.74 7.96 -5.74
N ALA A 64 4.81 7.94 -4.79
CA ALA A 64 4.87 8.76 -3.59
C ALA A 64 4.92 7.82 -2.38
N ASP A 65 5.72 8.15 -1.37
CA ASP A 65 5.74 7.41 -0.11
C ASP A 65 5.12 8.20 1.02
N GLN A 66 4.79 7.50 2.09
CA GLN A 66 4.18 8.05 3.31
C GLN A 66 5.02 9.14 4.01
N THR A 67 6.28 9.37 3.62
CA THR A 67 7.05 10.52 4.10
C THR A 67 6.67 11.83 3.40
N GLY A 68 5.79 11.75 2.40
CA GLY A 68 5.27 12.87 1.61
C GLY A 68 6.13 13.25 0.41
N GLY A 69 7.25 12.57 0.21
CA GLY A 69 8.05 12.70 -1.00
C GLY A 69 7.65 11.68 -2.06
N GLY A 70 8.46 11.59 -3.12
CA GLY A 70 8.23 10.62 -4.17
C GLY A 70 9.36 10.52 -5.19
N ILE A 71 9.29 9.51 -6.03
CA ILE A 71 10.16 9.30 -7.19
C ILE A 71 9.34 9.59 -8.45
N PHE A 72 9.86 10.45 -9.30
CA PHE A 72 9.18 10.89 -10.52
C PHE A 72 10.17 10.98 -11.69
N ALA A 73 9.63 10.90 -12.92
CA ALA A 73 10.36 11.26 -14.12
C ALA A 73 10.33 12.78 -14.30
N THR A 74 11.43 13.40 -14.73
CA THR A 74 11.43 14.79 -15.20
C THR A 74 10.96 14.87 -16.64
N ALA A 75 10.60 16.08 -17.10
CA ALA A 75 10.30 16.32 -18.52
C ALA A 75 11.47 15.95 -19.47
N SER A 76 12.72 16.08 -19.00
CA SER A 76 13.92 15.63 -19.72
C SER A 76 14.15 14.11 -19.69
N GLY A 77 13.41 13.38 -18.85
CA GLY A 77 13.50 11.92 -18.70
C GLY A 77 14.59 11.47 -17.72
N GLU A 78 14.84 12.24 -16.67
CA GLU A 78 15.68 11.83 -15.54
C GLU A 78 14.79 11.34 -14.39
N ALA A 79 15.29 10.41 -13.56
CA ALA A 79 14.63 10.11 -12.30
C ALA A 79 15.01 11.17 -11.26
N ILE A 80 14.01 11.71 -10.55
CA ILE A 80 14.21 12.64 -9.45
C ILE A 80 13.48 12.17 -8.20
N ARG A 81 14.08 12.45 -7.05
CA ARG A 81 13.41 12.38 -5.75
C ARG A 81 12.86 13.76 -5.43
N LEU A 82 11.58 13.86 -5.10
CA LEU A 82 11.00 15.05 -4.46
C LEU A 82 10.81 14.79 -2.97
N ARG A 83 11.07 15.81 -2.16
CA ARG A 83 10.75 15.83 -0.73
C ARG A 83 9.35 16.41 -0.51
N LEU A 84 8.85 16.27 0.71
CA LEU A 84 7.56 16.80 1.16
C LEU A 84 7.40 18.32 0.93
N ASP A 85 8.49 19.09 0.87
CA ASP A 85 8.49 20.54 0.60
C ASP A 85 8.63 20.89 -0.90
N GLY A 86 8.54 19.88 -1.78
CA GLY A 86 8.69 20.02 -3.22
C GLY A 86 10.14 20.19 -3.68
N THR A 87 11.14 20.21 -2.79
CA THR A 87 12.56 20.30 -3.18
C THR A 87 13.11 18.97 -3.67
N ARG A 88 14.22 19.01 -4.42
CA ARG A 88 14.93 17.80 -4.86
C ARG A 88 15.64 17.12 -3.69
N GLY A 89 15.33 15.84 -3.50
CA GLY A 89 16.07 14.92 -2.65
C GLY A 89 17.27 14.28 -3.37
N ALA A 90 18.12 13.61 -2.59
CA ALA A 90 19.20 12.81 -3.17
C ALA A 90 18.61 11.61 -3.92
N LEU A 91 19.07 11.41 -5.15
CA LEU A 91 18.81 10.22 -5.95
C LEU A 91 19.91 10.10 -7.01
N GLU A 92 20.76 9.10 -6.87
CA GLU A 92 21.94 8.93 -7.72
C GLU A 92 22.01 7.52 -8.26
N ASN A 93 22.69 7.34 -9.40
CA ASN A 93 22.95 6.00 -9.91
C ASN A 93 23.93 5.28 -8.99
N HIS A 94 23.58 4.09 -8.51
CA HIS A 94 24.44 3.34 -7.61
C HIS A 94 25.78 3.00 -8.33
N PRO A 95 26.95 3.20 -7.69
CA PRO A 95 28.25 3.01 -8.33
C PRO A 95 28.51 1.57 -8.79
N GLY A 96 27.85 0.59 -8.16
CA GLY A 96 27.90 -0.81 -8.56
C GLY A 96 27.04 -1.17 -9.78
N ASN A 97 26.27 -0.23 -10.35
CA ASN A 97 25.46 -0.51 -11.52
C ASN A 97 26.34 -0.66 -12.76
N ARG A 98 26.12 -1.74 -13.51
CA ARG A 98 26.81 -1.99 -14.78
C ARG A 98 26.27 -1.14 -15.94
N VAL A 99 25.08 -0.57 -15.77
CA VAL A 99 24.36 0.19 -16.81
C VAL A 99 23.68 1.40 -16.15
N ALA A 100 23.69 2.54 -16.83
CA ALA A 100 22.93 3.72 -16.41
C ALA A 100 21.45 3.62 -16.84
N PRO A 101 20.50 4.26 -16.14
CA PRO A 101 19.07 4.14 -16.43
C PRO A 101 18.62 4.50 -17.85
N GLY A 102 19.29 5.47 -18.48
CA GLY A 102 18.77 6.07 -19.71
C GLY A 102 17.57 6.97 -19.42
N ARG A 103 16.68 7.15 -20.40
CA ARG A 103 15.48 7.99 -20.25
C ARG A 103 14.46 7.29 -19.35
N VAL A 104 14.04 7.95 -18.29
CA VAL A 104 13.02 7.47 -17.36
C VAL A 104 11.63 7.79 -17.89
N HIS A 105 10.74 6.80 -17.85
CA HIS A 105 9.37 6.89 -18.35
C HIS A 105 8.34 6.92 -17.23
N ALA A 106 8.56 6.18 -16.14
CA ALA A 106 7.63 6.10 -15.01
C ALA A 106 8.32 5.57 -13.74
N ALA A 107 7.65 5.73 -12.60
CA ALA A 107 8.02 5.07 -11.35
C ALA A 107 6.78 4.43 -10.71
N PHE A 108 6.96 3.24 -10.18
CA PHE A 108 5.88 2.41 -9.63
C PHE A 108 6.20 1.93 -8.23
N ARG A 109 5.18 1.68 -7.42
CA ARG A 109 5.34 1.22 -6.04
C ARG A 109 5.92 -0.20 -6.00
N MET A 110 7.01 -0.39 -5.26
CA MET A 110 7.57 -1.72 -5.02
C MET A 110 7.32 -2.17 -3.57
N GLY A 111 7.46 -1.22 -2.65
CA GLY A 111 7.21 -1.36 -1.22
C GLY A 111 6.95 0.01 -0.61
N THR A 112 6.97 0.07 0.72
CA THR A 112 6.62 1.31 1.46
C THR A 112 7.49 2.50 1.08
N ASN A 113 8.81 2.31 0.94
CA ASN A 113 9.80 3.36 0.68
C ASN A 113 10.67 3.06 -0.55
N SER A 114 10.19 2.17 -1.41
CA SER A 114 10.92 1.71 -2.59
C SER A 114 10.03 1.76 -3.82
N ALA A 115 10.62 2.21 -4.92
CA ALA A 115 9.95 2.30 -6.20
C ALA A 115 10.73 1.53 -7.26
N LEU A 116 10.01 0.98 -8.24
CA LEU A 116 10.61 0.48 -9.46
C LEU A 116 10.52 1.56 -10.53
N VAL A 117 11.66 2.01 -11.03
CA VAL A 117 11.80 3.03 -12.06
C VAL A 117 11.91 2.34 -13.41
N GLU A 118 10.96 2.64 -14.27
CA GLU A 118 10.89 2.22 -15.66
C GLU A 118 11.70 3.18 -16.52
N ALA A 119 12.72 2.67 -17.22
CA ALA A 119 13.62 3.48 -18.03
C ALA A 119 14.01 2.76 -19.33
N SER A 120 14.51 3.50 -20.32
CA SER A 120 14.89 2.96 -21.63
C SER A 120 15.91 1.82 -21.56
N ASN A 121 16.77 1.81 -20.54
CA ASN A 121 17.72 0.71 -20.33
C ASN A 121 17.17 -0.32 -19.32
N GLY A 122 15.86 -0.45 -19.16
CA GLY A 122 15.21 -1.39 -18.25
C GLY A 122 14.95 -0.84 -16.85
N LEU A 123 14.78 -1.76 -15.90
CA LEU A 123 14.24 -1.47 -14.58
C LEU A 123 15.32 -1.15 -13.54
N PHE A 124 15.03 -0.18 -12.66
CA PHE A 124 15.91 0.24 -11.57
C PHE A 124 15.12 0.40 -10.26
N LEU A 125 15.62 -0.17 -9.17
CA LEU A 125 15.07 0.01 -7.85
C LEU A 125 15.52 1.37 -7.28
N ALA A 126 14.60 2.32 -7.13
CA ALA A 126 14.84 3.59 -6.46
C ALA A 126 14.62 3.45 -4.96
N GLN A 127 15.68 3.66 -4.19
CA GLN A 127 15.67 3.35 -2.78
C GLN A 127 16.87 3.96 -2.04
N ALA A 128 16.64 4.53 -0.85
CA ALA A 128 17.71 5.08 0.01
C ALA A 128 18.61 6.14 -0.68
N GLY A 129 18.06 6.87 -1.66
CA GLY A 129 18.81 7.83 -2.46
C GLY A 129 19.63 7.22 -3.61
N TRP A 130 19.45 5.93 -3.89
CA TRP A 130 20.10 5.23 -4.99
C TRP A 130 19.10 4.72 -6.01
N LEU A 131 19.49 4.72 -7.28
CA LEU A 131 18.93 3.89 -8.34
C LEU A 131 19.82 2.67 -8.46
N ILE A 132 19.27 1.49 -8.20
CA ILE A 132 20.01 0.24 -8.16
C ILE A 132 19.52 -0.66 -9.30
N ALA A 133 20.43 -1.21 -10.09
CA ALA A 133 20.10 -2.14 -11.16
C ALA A 133 19.90 -3.55 -10.56
N PRO A 134 18.65 -4.06 -10.44
CA PRO A 134 18.42 -5.38 -9.88
C PRO A 134 18.90 -6.48 -10.86
N PRO A 135 19.33 -7.65 -10.36
CA PRO A 135 19.91 -8.70 -11.20
C PRO A 135 18.92 -9.28 -12.22
N TRP A 136 17.62 -9.28 -11.91
CA TRP A 136 16.57 -9.79 -12.78
C TRP A 136 16.13 -8.78 -13.86
N ARG A 137 16.67 -7.54 -13.89
CA ARG A 137 16.28 -6.54 -14.90
C ARG A 137 16.53 -6.99 -16.33
N GLU A 138 17.57 -7.80 -16.54
CA GLU A 138 17.94 -8.28 -17.88
C GLU A 138 16.92 -9.28 -18.42
N LEU A 139 16.12 -9.90 -17.54
CA LEU A 139 15.05 -10.82 -17.92
C LEU A 139 13.78 -10.11 -18.37
N LEU A 140 13.49 -8.93 -17.81
CA LEU A 140 12.28 -8.16 -18.13
C LEU A 140 12.54 -7.12 -19.21
N GLY A 141 13.65 -6.38 -19.12
CA GLY A 141 13.83 -5.18 -19.93
C GLY A 141 12.88 -4.04 -19.49
N PRO A 142 12.71 -3.02 -20.34
CA PRO A 142 11.63 -2.04 -20.18
C PRO A 142 10.27 -2.63 -20.56
N GLY A 143 9.19 -2.02 -20.08
CA GLY A 143 7.81 -2.42 -20.39
C GLY A 143 6.92 -2.66 -19.17
N LEU A 144 7.26 -2.11 -18.01
CA LEU A 144 6.42 -2.19 -16.81
C LEU A 144 5.22 -1.23 -16.90
N GLU A 145 4.02 -1.77 -16.68
CA GLU A 145 2.76 -1.04 -16.78
C GLU A 145 2.10 -0.78 -15.42
N ALA A 146 2.20 -1.73 -14.49
CA ALA A 146 1.60 -1.60 -13.17
C ALA A 146 2.30 -2.48 -12.13
N THR A 147 2.07 -2.15 -10.86
CA THR A 147 2.56 -2.92 -9.71
C THR A 147 1.48 -3.06 -8.66
N ALA A 148 1.53 -4.13 -7.88
CA ALA A 148 0.76 -4.28 -6.66
C ALA A 148 1.56 -5.05 -5.62
N SER A 149 1.46 -4.64 -4.36
CA SER A 149 2.07 -5.38 -3.25
C SER A 149 0.98 -6.04 -2.42
N THR A 150 1.23 -7.28 -2.05
CA THR A 150 0.33 -8.06 -1.17
C THR A 150 0.86 -8.03 0.26
N ALA A 151 -0.02 -8.32 1.24
CA ALA A 151 0.34 -8.31 2.66
C ALA A 151 1.44 -9.34 3.00
N GLU A 152 1.58 -10.39 2.18
CA GLU A 152 2.60 -11.43 2.31
C GLU A 152 4.00 -10.97 1.85
N GLY A 153 4.18 -9.68 1.51
CA GLY A 153 5.46 -9.12 1.08
C GLY A 153 5.85 -9.48 -0.36
N VAL A 154 4.88 -9.94 -1.15
CA VAL A 154 5.07 -10.23 -2.58
C VAL A 154 4.73 -8.98 -3.39
N ALA A 155 5.65 -8.57 -4.27
CA ALA A 155 5.42 -7.55 -5.28
C ALA A 155 5.05 -8.20 -6.62
N TRP A 156 3.95 -7.76 -7.21
CA TRP A 156 3.48 -8.17 -8.53
C TRP A 156 3.80 -7.10 -9.54
N LEU A 157 4.35 -7.52 -10.68
CA LEU A 157 4.80 -6.66 -11.77
C LEU A 157 4.01 -7.03 -13.03
N ALA A 158 3.13 -6.15 -13.49
CA ALA A 158 2.50 -6.26 -14.80
C ALA A 158 3.45 -5.66 -15.83
N HIS A 159 3.96 -6.51 -16.70
CA HIS A 159 4.87 -6.17 -17.77
C HIS A 159 4.20 -6.47 -19.11
N GLU A 160 4.60 -5.80 -20.18
CA GLU A 160 4.06 -6.04 -21.54
C GLU A 160 4.17 -7.51 -21.97
N SER A 161 5.18 -8.23 -21.47
CA SER A 161 5.43 -9.65 -21.76
C SER A 161 4.75 -10.63 -20.80
N GLY A 162 4.15 -10.15 -19.71
CA GLY A 162 3.49 -11.03 -18.74
C GLY A 162 3.33 -10.45 -17.34
N LEU A 163 2.68 -11.22 -16.46
CA LEU A 163 2.60 -10.96 -15.04
C LEU A 163 3.72 -11.69 -14.31
N TYR A 164 4.47 -10.96 -13.47
CA TYR A 164 5.59 -11.51 -12.73
C TYR A 164 5.41 -11.31 -11.22
N ARG A 165 5.85 -12.30 -10.47
CA ARG A 165 5.92 -12.30 -9.02
C ARG A 165 7.37 -12.06 -8.62
N LEU A 166 7.63 -10.99 -7.87
CA LEU A 166 8.89 -10.82 -7.15
C LEU A 166 8.66 -11.14 -5.68
N ARG A 167 9.33 -12.20 -5.22
CA ARG A 167 9.41 -12.56 -3.82
C ARG A 167 10.85 -12.91 -3.52
N ASP A 168 11.39 -12.37 -2.44
CA ASP A 168 12.71 -12.78 -1.99
C ASP A 168 13.81 -12.60 -3.06
N GLY A 169 13.70 -11.53 -3.84
CA GLY A 169 14.60 -11.21 -4.96
C GLY A 169 14.54 -12.19 -6.14
N GLN A 170 13.64 -13.19 -6.07
CA GLN A 170 13.37 -14.13 -7.12
C GLN A 170 12.17 -13.67 -7.94
N LEU A 171 12.40 -13.51 -9.24
CA LEU A 171 11.39 -13.17 -10.21
C LEU A 171 10.85 -14.45 -10.86
N ALA A 172 9.54 -14.64 -10.81
CA ALA A 172 8.86 -15.78 -11.45
C ALA A 172 7.67 -15.30 -12.28
N ALA A 173 7.59 -15.73 -13.54
CA ALA A 173 6.44 -15.45 -14.39
C ALA A 173 5.23 -16.26 -13.91
N LEU A 174 4.09 -15.61 -13.77
CA LEU A 174 2.82 -16.29 -13.57
C LEU A 174 2.30 -16.81 -14.90
N LYS A 175 2.11 -18.12 -14.99
CA LYS A 175 1.54 -18.76 -16.17
C LYS A 175 0.23 -19.45 -15.82
N VAL A 176 -0.76 -19.28 -16.67
CA VAL A 176 -2.04 -20.00 -16.58
C VAL A 176 -2.12 -20.93 -17.77
N GLU A 177 -2.24 -22.23 -17.52
CA GLU A 177 -2.26 -23.25 -18.56
C GLU A 177 -1.03 -23.16 -19.50
N GLY A 178 0.12 -22.75 -18.96
CA GLY A 178 1.37 -22.57 -19.69
C GLY A 178 1.50 -21.25 -20.46
N GLN A 179 0.46 -20.42 -20.51
CA GLN A 179 0.46 -19.12 -21.19
C GLN A 179 0.82 -17.97 -20.26
N THR A 180 1.50 -16.97 -20.80
CA THR A 180 1.78 -15.69 -20.13
C THR A 180 0.52 -14.85 -20.00
N LEU A 181 0.45 -14.04 -18.95
CA LEU A 181 -0.64 -13.09 -18.72
C LEU A 181 -0.19 -11.68 -19.09
N ASP A 182 -0.35 -11.32 -20.35
CA ASP A 182 -0.05 -10.01 -20.94
C ASP A 182 -1.26 -9.06 -20.93
N GLY A 183 -1.13 -7.85 -21.49
CA GLY A 183 -2.25 -6.91 -21.67
C GLY A 183 -2.81 -6.30 -20.39
N ILE A 184 -2.09 -6.42 -19.27
CA ILE A 184 -2.50 -5.91 -17.96
C ILE A 184 -2.11 -4.44 -17.83
N THR A 185 -3.08 -3.57 -17.59
CA THR A 185 -2.88 -2.13 -17.44
C THR A 185 -3.02 -1.64 -16.00
N SER A 186 -3.55 -2.47 -15.09
CA SER A 186 -3.68 -2.14 -13.67
C SER A 186 -3.69 -3.40 -12.80
N LEU A 187 -3.10 -3.28 -11.61
CA LEU A 187 -3.00 -4.35 -10.61
C LEU A 187 -3.44 -3.83 -9.24
N VAL A 188 -4.23 -4.62 -8.51
CA VAL A 188 -4.64 -4.31 -7.14
C VAL A 188 -4.66 -5.58 -6.29
N ALA A 189 -4.05 -5.53 -5.11
CA ALA A 189 -4.22 -6.56 -4.09
C ALA A 189 -5.47 -6.21 -3.24
N ALA A 190 -6.50 -7.05 -3.31
CA ALA A 190 -7.75 -6.84 -2.59
C ALA A 190 -8.50 -8.19 -2.42
N PRO A 191 -9.40 -8.31 -1.43
CA PRO A 191 -10.14 -9.54 -1.19
C PRO A 191 -11.10 -9.87 -2.33
N VAL A 192 -11.38 -11.17 -2.51
CA VAL A 192 -12.43 -11.69 -3.39
C VAL A 192 -13.17 -12.82 -2.66
N ASP A 193 -14.50 -12.77 -2.59
CA ASP A 193 -15.32 -13.76 -1.88
C ASP A 193 -14.83 -14.00 -0.43
N LYS A 194 -14.50 -15.25 -0.08
CA LYS A 194 -13.92 -15.68 1.21
C LYS A 194 -12.39 -15.72 1.20
N VAL A 195 -11.75 -15.29 0.11
CA VAL A 195 -10.28 -15.27 -0.01
C VAL A 195 -9.77 -13.91 0.44
N ALA A 196 -8.96 -13.92 1.50
CA ALA A 196 -8.48 -12.73 2.16
C ALA A 196 -7.55 -11.87 1.29
N SER A 197 -6.80 -12.49 0.36
CA SER A 197 -5.86 -11.81 -0.53
C SER A 197 -5.96 -12.40 -1.93
N ALA A 198 -6.33 -11.58 -2.91
CA ALA A 198 -6.32 -11.93 -4.32
C ALA A 198 -5.78 -10.75 -5.14
N LEU A 199 -5.34 -11.04 -6.36
CA LEU A 199 -4.81 -10.03 -7.27
C LEU A 199 -5.85 -9.73 -8.35
N TRP A 200 -6.41 -8.54 -8.28
CA TRP A 200 -7.32 -8.00 -9.29
C TRP A 200 -6.50 -7.41 -10.45
N LEU A 201 -6.92 -7.73 -11.67
CA LEU A 201 -6.23 -7.41 -12.91
C LEU A 201 -7.22 -6.68 -13.83
N LEU A 202 -6.85 -5.51 -14.35
CA LEU A 202 -7.50 -4.96 -15.54
C LEU A 202 -6.70 -5.39 -16.76
N ARG A 203 -7.24 -6.32 -17.56
CA ARG A 203 -6.57 -6.93 -18.71
C ARG A 203 -7.44 -6.79 -19.94
N ASP A 204 -6.92 -6.15 -20.99
CA ASP A 204 -7.65 -5.93 -22.25
C ASP A 204 -9.04 -5.28 -22.07
N GLY A 205 -9.18 -4.42 -21.05
CA GLY A 205 -10.45 -3.79 -20.68
C GLY A 205 -11.41 -4.66 -19.86
N GLU A 206 -11.05 -5.90 -19.56
CA GLU A 206 -11.83 -6.82 -18.72
C GLU A 206 -11.22 -6.96 -17.33
N LEU A 207 -12.08 -7.03 -16.30
CA LEU A 207 -11.64 -7.28 -14.93
C LEU A 207 -11.51 -8.79 -14.68
N ARG A 208 -10.34 -9.19 -14.19
CA ARG A 208 -10.03 -10.58 -13.81
C ARG A 208 -9.47 -10.63 -12.40
N VAL A 209 -9.53 -11.79 -11.78
CA VAL A 209 -8.92 -12.03 -10.47
C VAL A 209 -8.04 -13.26 -10.55
N ALA A 210 -6.79 -13.13 -10.10
CA ALA A 210 -5.88 -14.23 -9.84
C ALA A 210 -5.99 -14.62 -8.37
N VAL A 211 -6.30 -15.89 -8.13
CA VAL A 211 -6.45 -16.48 -6.80
C VAL A 211 -5.49 -17.63 -6.66
N GLN A 212 -4.74 -17.66 -5.56
CA GLN A 212 -3.92 -18.80 -5.22
C GLN A 212 -4.80 -19.93 -4.66
N THR A 213 -4.82 -21.08 -5.32
CA THR A 213 -5.62 -22.24 -4.91
C THR A 213 -4.81 -23.31 -4.20
N ALA A 214 -3.48 -23.32 -4.39
CA ALA A 214 -2.50 -24.11 -3.65
C ALA A 214 -1.12 -23.42 -3.69
N PRO A 215 -0.10 -23.87 -2.94
CA PRO A 215 1.26 -23.37 -3.08
C PRO A 215 1.69 -23.33 -4.55
N ASP A 216 2.03 -22.14 -5.05
CA ASP A 216 2.40 -21.84 -6.44
C ASP A 216 1.37 -22.20 -7.54
N VAL A 217 0.16 -22.63 -7.18
CA VAL A 217 -0.94 -22.87 -8.12
C VAL A 217 -1.90 -21.70 -8.09
N TRP A 218 -2.09 -21.08 -9.25
CA TRP A 218 -2.94 -19.92 -9.42
C TRP A 218 -4.02 -20.18 -10.45
N GLN A 219 -5.21 -19.69 -10.17
CA GLN A 219 -6.30 -19.64 -11.12
C GLN A 219 -6.60 -18.18 -11.45
N VAL A 220 -6.65 -17.85 -12.74
CA VAL A 220 -7.16 -16.56 -13.21
C VAL A 220 -8.56 -16.77 -13.76
N ARG A 221 -9.51 -15.98 -13.25
CA ARG A 221 -10.92 -16.08 -13.62
C ARG A 221 -11.51 -14.68 -13.89
N PRO A 222 -12.52 -14.56 -14.76
CA PRO A 222 -13.28 -13.32 -14.89
C PRO A 222 -13.86 -12.87 -13.55
N ALA A 223 -13.84 -11.56 -13.29
CA ALA A 223 -14.51 -10.98 -12.15
C ALA A 223 -15.96 -10.62 -12.52
N ALA A 224 -16.94 -11.04 -11.72
CA ALA A 224 -18.32 -10.61 -11.91
C ALA A 224 -18.46 -9.16 -11.44
N VAL A 225 -18.42 -8.21 -12.38
CA VAL A 225 -18.61 -6.78 -12.12
C VAL A 225 -20.05 -6.39 -12.46
N PRO A 226 -20.77 -5.69 -11.58
CA PRO A 226 -22.17 -5.30 -11.81
C PRO A 226 -22.28 -4.10 -12.76
N LEU A 227 -21.88 -4.28 -14.01
CA LEU A 227 -21.98 -3.29 -15.09
C LEU A 227 -23.42 -3.14 -15.59
N GLN A 228 -23.78 -1.92 -15.98
CA GLN A 228 -24.99 -1.61 -16.74
C GLN A 228 -24.78 -1.84 -18.24
N ASP A 229 -25.87 -1.90 -19.00
CA ASP A 229 -25.80 -2.06 -20.46
C ASP A 229 -24.97 -0.94 -21.10
N GLY A 230 -23.90 -1.32 -21.80
CA GLY A 230 -22.97 -0.40 -22.45
C GLY A 230 -21.91 0.24 -21.53
N GLU A 231 -22.00 0.01 -20.22
CA GLU A 231 -20.99 0.46 -19.25
C GLU A 231 -19.72 -0.39 -19.39
N ARG A 232 -18.55 0.25 -19.42
CA ARG A 232 -17.24 -0.43 -19.51
C ARG A 232 -16.32 -0.07 -18.38
N VAL A 233 -15.42 -0.98 -18.02
CA VAL A 233 -14.34 -0.71 -17.06
C VAL A 233 -13.27 0.17 -17.72
N VAL A 234 -12.80 1.19 -16.99
CA VAL A 234 -11.81 2.15 -17.46
C VAL A 234 -10.53 2.10 -16.61
N ALA A 235 -10.66 2.00 -15.29
CA ALA A 235 -9.50 1.92 -14.39
C ALA A 235 -9.80 1.08 -13.14
N LEU A 236 -8.73 0.61 -12.50
CA LEU A 236 -8.75 -0.18 -11.28
C LEU A 236 -7.72 0.39 -10.30
N VAL A 237 -8.15 0.70 -9.08
CA VAL A 237 -7.28 1.12 -7.97
C VAL A 237 -7.67 0.39 -6.67
N GLY A 238 -6.77 0.41 -5.68
CA GLY A 238 -6.93 -0.36 -4.46
C GLY A 238 -6.70 0.45 -3.20
N LEU A 239 -7.42 0.09 -2.16
CA LEU A 239 -7.13 0.51 -0.79
C LEU A 239 -6.51 -0.65 -0.02
N GLY A 240 -5.51 -0.34 0.79
CA GLY A 240 -4.98 -1.27 1.78
C GLY A 240 -5.96 -1.47 2.94
N ALA A 241 -5.72 -2.48 3.76
CA ALA A 241 -6.46 -2.62 5.02
C ALA A 241 -6.14 -1.45 5.96
N SER A 242 -7.13 -1.06 6.76
CA SER A 242 -7.06 0.02 7.74
C SER A 242 -7.70 -0.41 9.06
N GLU A 243 -7.79 0.50 10.03
CA GLU A 243 -8.43 0.23 11.33
C GLU A 243 -9.90 -0.17 11.19
N LYS A 244 -10.62 0.52 10.30
CA LYS A 244 -12.08 0.41 10.19
C LYS A 244 -12.54 -0.41 8.99
N GLY A 245 -11.62 -0.80 8.11
CA GLY A 245 -11.93 -1.50 6.87
C GLY A 245 -10.84 -2.50 6.47
N GLY A 246 -11.24 -3.54 5.75
CA GLY A 246 -10.28 -4.40 5.05
C GLY A 246 -9.79 -3.73 3.76
N ALA A 247 -8.85 -4.37 3.07
CA ALA A 247 -8.46 -3.94 1.73
C ALA A 247 -9.66 -3.93 0.77
N GLU A 248 -9.62 -3.07 -0.24
CA GLU A 248 -10.74 -2.83 -1.15
C GLU A 248 -10.27 -2.69 -2.60
N ALA A 249 -11.10 -3.14 -3.54
CA ALA A 249 -10.91 -2.84 -4.95
C ALA A 249 -11.91 -1.77 -5.38
N TRP A 250 -11.43 -0.79 -6.13
CA TRP A 250 -12.24 0.29 -6.68
C TRP A 250 -12.11 0.30 -8.19
N VAL A 251 -13.24 0.22 -8.87
CA VAL A 251 -13.33 0.18 -10.33
C VAL A 251 -13.96 1.46 -10.80
N MET A 252 -13.25 2.20 -11.65
CA MET A 252 -13.83 3.30 -12.40
C MET A 252 -14.38 2.77 -13.71
N THR A 253 -15.67 3.00 -13.94
CA THR A 253 -16.33 2.68 -15.20
C THR A 253 -16.48 3.95 -16.05
N SER A 254 -17.06 3.84 -17.24
CA SER A 254 -17.43 5.00 -18.05
C SER A 254 -18.46 5.91 -17.41
N GLU A 255 -19.20 5.43 -16.40
CA GLU A 255 -20.36 6.15 -15.83
C GLU A 255 -20.21 6.47 -14.33
N ARG A 256 -19.50 5.63 -13.56
CA ARG A 256 -19.50 5.69 -12.09
C ARG A 256 -18.29 4.97 -11.49
N LEU A 257 -18.25 4.93 -10.16
CA LEU A 257 -17.31 4.08 -9.43
C LEU A 257 -18.06 2.86 -8.87
N LEU A 258 -17.36 1.73 -8.78
CA LEU A 258 -17.79 0.53 -8.09
C LEU A 258 -16.75 0.20 -7.02
N ARG A 259 -17.21 0.01 -5.78
CA ARG A 259 -16.39 -0.38 -4.63
C ARG A 259 -16.67 -1.84 -4.31
N HIS A 260 -15.63 -2.66 -4.25
CA HIS A 260 -15.70 -4.05 -3.81
C HIS A 260 -15.01 -4.20 -2.46
N THR A 261 -15.76 -4.68 -1.48
CA THR A 261 -15.29 -5.01 -0.13
C THR A 261 -15.55 -6.49 0.16
N ALA A 262 -15.16 -6.96 1.34
CA ALA A 262 -15.58 -8.29 1.83
C ALA A 262 -17.11 -8.47 1.90
N ARG A 263 -17.89 -7.39 1.88
CA ARG A 263 -19.37 -7.41 1.86
C ARG A 263 -19.95 -7.42 0.44
N GLY A 264 -19.10 -7.44 -0.59
CA GLY A 264 -19.47 -7.38 -1.99
C GLY A 264 -19.45 -5.97 -2.58
N TRP A 265 -20.13 -5.82 -3.71
CA TRP A 265 -20.15 -4.60 -4.52
C TRP A 265 -21.10 -3.53 -4.01
N ARG A 266 -20.66 -2.27 -4.11
CA ARG A 266 -21.48 -1.06 -4.01
C ARG A 266 -21.16 -0.13 -5.17
N ALA A 267 -22.16 0.56 -5.70
CA ALA A 267 -21.97 1.60 -6.70
C ALA A 267 -21.89 2.97 -6.01
N VAL A 268 -20.91 3.79 -6.37
CA VAL A 268 -20.82 5.18 -5.91
C VAL A 268 -21.17 6.09 -7.08
N LEU A 269 -22.30 6.79 -6.95
CA LEU A 269 -22.80 7.70 -7.98
C LEU A 269 -22.40 9.15 -7.65
N LEU A 270 -21.44 9.66 -8.41
CA LEU A 270 -21.01 11.05 -8.34
C LEU A 270 -21.92 11.94 -9.20
N GLU A 271 -21.86 13.25 -8.99
CA GLU A 271 -22.65 14.22 -9.78
C GLU A 271 -22.34 14.18 -11.28
N ARG A 272 -21.09 13.87 -11.63
CA ARG A 272 -20.62 13.66 -13.01
C ARG A 272 -19.86 12.32 -13.10
N PRO A 273 -19.81 11.71 -14.29
CA PRO A 273 -18.97 10.53 -14.48
C PRO A 273 -17.51 10.79 -14.10
N PRO A 274 -16.86 9.87 -13.37
CA PRO A 274 -15.44 9.96 -13.07
C PRO A 274 -14.59 9.81 -14.34
N THR A 275 -13.47 10.50 -14.40
CA THR A 275 -12.56 10.51 -15.56
C THR A 275 -11.15 10.06 -15.23
N GLN A 276 -10.72 10.25 -13.97
CA GLN A 276 -9.48 9.69 -13.44
C GLN A 276 -9.70 9.28 -11.99
N VAL A 277 -9.01 8.22 -11.56
CA VAL A 277 -9.01 7.75 -10.19
C VAL A 277 -7.59 7.36 -9.79
N LEU A 278 -7.25 7.61 -8.53
CA LEU A 278 -5.99 7.22 -7.93
C LEU A 278 -6.24 6.85 -6.47
N ALA A 279 -5.51 5.88 -5.94
CA ALA A 279 -5.64 5.50 -4.54
C ALA A 279 -4.30 5.12 -3.91
N ALA A 280 -4.20 5.36 -2.60
CA ALA A 280 -3.09 4.91 -1.77
C ALA A 280 -3.53 4.83 -0.31
N GLY A 281 -3.06 3.80 0.41
CA GLY A 281 -3.46 3.55 1.79
C GLY A 281 -4.98 3.42 1.89
N ARG A 282 -5.61 4.32 2.64
CA ARG A 282 -7.07 4.38 2.85
C ARG A 282 -7.79 5.45 2.02
N PHE A 283 -7.08 6.15 1.14
CA PHE A 283 -7.58 7.31 0.43
C PHE A 283 -7.81 7.02 -1.05
N VAL A 284 -8.96 7.46 -1.57
CA VAL A 284 -9.24 7.50 -3.01
C VAL A 284 -9.34 8.96 -3.43
N TRP A 285 -8.69 9.32 -4.53
CA TRP A 285 -8.83 10.59 -5.21
C TRP A 285 -9.51 10.39 -6.56
N VAL A 286 -10.44 11.26 -6.91
CA VAL A 286 -11.26 11.13 -8.12
C VAL A 286 -11.40 12.48 -8.81
N LYS A 287 -11.15 12.52 -10.12
CA LYS A 287 -11.54 13.66 -10.97
C LYS A 287 -12.91 13.36 -11.59
N SER A 288 -13.89 14.23 -11.36
CA SER A 288 -15.26 14.09 -11.86
C SER A 288 -15.75 15.44 -12.38
N GLY A 289 -15.86 15.59 -13.71
CA GLY A 289 -16.03 16.91 -14.33
C GLY A 289 -14.90 17.86 -13.92
N ASP A 290 -15.25 19.05 -13.43
CA ASP A 290 -14.29 20.04 -12.91
C ASP A 290 -13.96 19.83 -11.42
N ALA A 291 -14.63 18.89 -10.75
CA ALA A 291 -14.42 18.60 -9.34
C ALA A 291 -13.26 17.63 -9.12
N LEU A 292 -12.45 17.92 -8.10
CA LEU A 292 -11.48 16.99 -7.53
C LEU A 292 -12.01 16.53 -6.16
N LEU A 293 -12.31 15.24 -6.08
CA LEU A 293 -12.88 14.60 -4.89
C LEU A 293 -11.84 13.76 -4.18
N SER A 294 -11.98 13.65 -2.87
CA SER A 294 -11.19 12.74 -2.03
C SER A 294 -12.12 11.98 -1.09
N TYR A 295 -11.90 10.68 -0.94
CA TYR A 295 -12.58 9.81 0.01
C TYR A 295 -11.57 9.29 1.03
N ASP A 296 -11.92 9.38 2.31
CA ASP A 296 -11.21 8.74 3.42
C ASP A 296 -12.05 7.56 3.92
N ALA A 297 -11.56 6.33 3.72
CA ALA A 297 -12.28 5.11 4.07
C ALA A 297 -12.46 4.92 5.59
N ASP A 298 -11.58 5.48 6.42
CA ASP A 298 -11.72 5.38 7.89
C ASP A 298 -12.68 6.43 8.44
N ALA A 299 -12.70 7.62 7.86
CA ALA A 299 -13.69 8.63 8.23
C ALA A 299 -15.06 8.32 7.61
N ASP A 300 -15.09 7.52 6.54
CA ASP A 300 -16.24 7.33 5.65
C ASP A 300 -16.79 8.67 5.12
N THR A 301 -15.88 9.58 4.79
CA THR A 301 -16.21 10.94 4.36
C THR A 301 -15.67 11.23 2.98
N TRP A 302 -16.50 11.89 2.18
CA TRP A 302 -16.10 12.51 0.93
C TRP A 302 -15.85 13.99 1.12
N GLY A 303 -14.83 14.51 0.43
CA GLY A 303 -14.58 15.94 0.34
C GLY A 303 -14.32 16.38 -1.10
N THR A 304 -14.60 17.66 -1.35
CA THR A 304 -14.30 18.33 -2.62
C THR A 304 -13.23 19.38 -2.39
N ALA A 305 -12.11 19.28 -3.12
CA ALA A 305 -11.03 20.24 -3.03
C ALA A 305 -11.47 21.58 -3.65
N ALA A 306 -11.57 22.61 -2.82
CA ALA A 306 -11.93 23.96 -3.25
C ALA A 306 -10.77 24.66 -3.95
N ASN A 307 -11.09 25.53 -4.91
CA ASN A 307 -10.13 26.42 -5.59
C ASN A 307 -8.99 25.68 -6.33
N VAL A 308 -9.24 24.47 -6.82
CA VAL A 308 -8.32 23.72 -7.68
C VAL A 308 -8.85 23.77 -9.12
N ASP A 309 -8.08 24.35 -10.04
CA ASP A 309 -8.41 24.34 -11.47
C ASP A 309 -8.01 23.01 -12.10
N THR A 310 -9.01 22.19 -12.45
CA THR A 310 -8.79 20.84 -12.99
C THR A 310 -8.98 20.73 -14.51
N ARG A 311 -8.99 21.86 -15.23
CA ARG A 311 -9.15 21.88 -16.70
C ARG A 311 -8.01 21.15 -17.41
N GLU A 312 -6.77 21.38 -16.98
CA GLU A 312 -5.57 20.68 -17.44
C GLU A 312 -5.00 19.86 -16.28
N PHE A 313 -5.53 18.65 -16.07
CA PHE A 313 -5.27 17.86 -14.86
C PHE A 313 -4.76 16.45 -15.17
N ARG A 314 -3.77 15.99 -14.40
CA ARG A 314 -3.36 14.58 -14.37
C ARG A 314 -2.91 14.14 -12.99
N PHE A 315 -3.37 12.97 -12.55
CA PHE A 315 -2.78 12.28 -11.39
C PHE A 315 -1.39 11.72 -11.73
N LEU A 316 -0.43 11.90 -10.83
CA LEU A 316 0.92 11.36 -10.95
C LEU A 316 1.18 10.25 -9.93
N ALA A 317 0.90 10.50 -8.65
CA ALA A 317 1.14 9.55 -7.56
C ALA A 317 0.31 9.91 -6.32
N ALA A 318 0.10 8.95 -5.41
CA ALA A 318 -0.55 9.19 -4.12
C ALA A 318 0.18 8.43 -3.01
N ASP A 319 0.12 8.99 -1.80
CA ASP A 319 0.70 8.38 -0.60
C ASP A 319 -0.38 7.99 0.43
N GLU A 320 0.02 7.15 1.38
CA GLU A 320 -0.82 6.60 2.43
C GLU A 320 -1.28 7.63 3.47
N SER A 321 -0.75 8.86 3.41
CA SER A 321 -1.19 9.96 4.28
C SER A 321 -2.30 10.82 3.66
N GLY A 322 -2.78 10.44 2.48
CA GLY A 322 -3.86 11.11 1.77
C GLY A 322 -3.40 12.25 0.87
N CYS A 323 -2.10 12.28 0.53
CA CYS A 323 -1.57 13.25 -0.41
C CYS A 323 -1.64 12.73 -1.84
N ALA A 324 -2.08 13.58 -2.77
CA ALA A 324 -2.01 13.33 -4.21
C ALA A 324 -1.02 14.28 -4.87
N TRP A 325 -0.04 13.72 -5.59
CA TRP A 325 0.79 14.46 -6.53
C TRP A 325 0.07 14.53 -7.87
N VAL A 326 -0.10 15.74 -8.38
CA VAL A 326 -0.83 16.01 -9.62
C VAL A 326 -0.08 17.02 -10.47
N GLN A 327 -0.43 17.02 -11.75
CA GLN A 327 -0.10 18.10 -12.67
C GLN A 327 -1.33 18.97 -12.90
N LEU A 328 -1.20 20.28 -12.70
CA LEU A 328 -2.18 21.32 -13.01
C LEU A 328 -1.59 22.28 -14.05
N GLY A 329 -1.93 22.07 -15.33
CA GLY A 329 -1.29 22.74 -16.45
C GLY A 329 0.23 22.51 -16.46
N ALA A 330 1.01 23.58 -16.34
CA ALA A 330 2.47 23.51 -16.27
C ALA A 330 3.02 23.20 -14.87
N ASP A 331 2.20 23.32 -13.82
CA ASP A 331 2.64 23.16 -12.44
C ASP A 331 2.47 21.72 -11.96
N THR A 332 3.42 21.26 -11.14
CA THR A 332 3.29 20.01 -10.39
C THR A 332 3.13 20.33 -8.91
N LEU A 333 2.06 19.82 -8.31
CA LEU A 333 1.68 20.10 -6.93
C LEU A 333 1.41 18.81 -6.16
N ALA A 334 1.75 18.81 -4.87
CA ALA A 334 1.21 17.88 -3.90
C ALA A 334 -0.02 18.51 -3.22
N LEU A 335 -1.16 17.82 -3.22
CA LEU A 335 -2.40 18.23 -2.58
C LEU A 335 -2.73 17.32 -1.41
N SER A 336 -3.16 17.91 -0.30
CA SER A 336 -3.67 17.18 0.87
C SER A 336 -4.78 17.98 1.56
N TRP A 337 -5.57 17.34 2.42
CA TRP A 337 -6.67 17.99 3.15
C TRP A 337 -6.22 19.09 4.12
N GLY A 338 -4.94 19.11 4.49
CA GLY A 338 -4.34 20.06 5.40
C GLY A 338 -2.89 19.70 5.69
N PRO A 339 -2.23 20.39 6.65
CA PRO A 339 -0.85 20.13 7.06
C PRO A 339 -0.66 18.83 7.85
N VAL A 340 -1.21 17.71 7.36
CA VAL A 340 -1.22 16.40 8.01
C VAL A 340 0.20 15.96 8.41
N PRO A 341 0.44 15.65 9.70
CA PRO A 341 1.74 15.17 10.14
C PRO A 341 2.10 13.84 9.46
N ARG A 342 3.36 13.70 9.05
CA ARG A 342 3.92 12.47 8.49
C ARG A 342 4.50 11.61 9.59
N VAL A 343 4.05 10.37 9.70
CA VAL A 343 4.62 9.38 10.62
C VAL A 343 5.84 8.73 9.97
N ILE A 344 6.95 8.71 10.69
CA ILE A 344 8.23 8.14 10.27
C ILE A 344 8.58 7.00 11.23
N GLY A 345 9.11 5.90 10.68
CA GLY A 345 9.53 4.72 11.45
C GLY A 345 8.48 3.62 11.51
N LEU A 346 7.19 3.95 11.42
CA LEU A 346 6.05 3.03 11.29
C LEU A 346 5.37 3.22 9.94
N TYR A 347 4.93 2.13 9.30
CA TYR A 347 4.22 2.18 8.02
C TYR A 347 2.96 1.34 7.99
N GLU A 348 2.11 1.63 7.01
CA GLU A 348 0.81 0.96 6.83
C GLU A 348 0.99 -0.55 6.69
N GLY A 349 0.27 -1.33 7.51
CA GLY A 349 0.32 -2.79 7.51
C GLY A 349 1.61 -3.39 8.08
N MET A 350 2.47 -2.59 8.71
CA MET A 350 3.71 -3.08 9.31
C MET A 350 3.43 -4.09 10.43
N THR A 351 4.17 -5.21 10.45
CA THR A 351 4.27 -6.04 11.66
C THR A 351 5.37 -5.49 12.57
N VAL A 352 5.00 -5.19 13.81
CA VAL A 352 5.89 -4.68 14.86
C VAL A 352 6.17 -5.82 15.84
N VAL A 353 7.45 -6.16 16.00
CA VAL A 353 7.92 -7.13 16.98
C VAL A 353 8.88 -6.45 17.95
N GLU A 354 8.36 -6.11 19.13
CA GLU A 354 9.05 -5.47 20.27
C GLU A 354 9.94 -4.21 20.00
N ASP A 355 10.61 -3.73 21.06
CA ASP A 355 10.76 -2.34 21.53
C ASP A 355 12.03 -1.63 21.05
N MET A 356 12.32 -1.71 19.75
CA MET A 356 13.34 -0.85 19.13
C MET A 356 12.76 0.10 18.09
N LEU A 357 11.43 0.27 18.10
CA LEU A 357 10.76 1.14 17.15
C LEU A 357 10.91 2.60 17.58
N VAL A 358 11.77 3.34 16.88
CA VAL A 358 11.72 4.79 16.89
C VAL A 358 10.58 5.23 15.97
N VAL A 359 9.59 5.90 16.55
CA VAL A 359 8.52 6.57 15.79
C VAL A 359 8.62 8.07 16.02
N SER A 360 8.50 8.83 14.94
CA SER A 360 8.43 10.29 14.99
C SER A 360 7.40 10.85 14.03
N ALA A 361 7.02 12.09 14.25
CA ALA A 361 6.15 12.85 13.37
C ALA A 361 6.92 14.01 12.74
N ARG A 362 6.64 14.29 11.48
CA ARG A 362 7.18 15.46 10.77
C ARG A 362 6.03 16.25 10.15
N VAL A 363 5.99 17.55 10.42
CA VAL A 363 5.06 18.47 9.76
C VAL A 363 5.69 18.98 8.47
N ALA A 364 4.87 19.25 7.45
CA ALA A 364 5.33 19.77 6.17
C ALA A 364 6.15 21.06 6.35
N PRO A 365 7.37 21.16 5.77
CA PRO A 365 8.17 22.38 5.86
C PRO A 365 7.41 23.57 5.27
N GLY A 366 7.44 24.71 5.96
CA GLY A 366 6.70 25.91 5.57
C GLY A 366 5.23 25.95 6.03
N ALA A 367 4.70 24.86 6.59
CA ALA A 367 3.47 24.92 7.36
C ALA A 367 3.72 25.65 8.69
N THR A 368 2.69 26.35 9.19
CA THR A 368 2.68 26.79 10.59
C THR A 368 2.85 25.57 11.49
N PRO A 369 3.84 25.56 12.41
CA PRO A 369 3.97 24.48 13.37
C PRO A 369 2.68 24.33 14.19
N PRO A 370 2.30 23.09 14.56
CA PRO A 370 1.17 22.90 15.45
C PRO A 370 1.50 23.45 16.85
N GLU A 371 0.48 23.96 17.54
CA GLU A 371 0.61 24.32 18.97
C GLU A 371 0.79 23.08 19.84
N ARG A 372 0.20 21.96 19.41
CA ARG A 372 0.24 20.68 20.11
C ARG A 372 0.35 19.54 19.11
N LEU A 373 1.26 18.60 19.39
CA LEU A 373 1.32 17.32 18.69
C LEU A 373 1.29 16.20 19.72
N ALA A 374 0.40 15.23 19.50
CA ALA A 374 0.30 14.04 20.32
C ALA A 374 0.24 12.78 19.45
N PHE A 375 0.71 11.67 20.00
CA PHE A 375 0.43 10.36 19.47
C PHE A 375 -0.69 9.69 20.27
N GLU A 376 -1.57 8.98 19.59
CA GLU A 376 -2.60 8.14 20.20
C GLU A 376 -2.34 6.68 19.82
N VAL A 377 -2.23 5.80 20.82
CA VAL A 377 -2.08 4.34 20.62
C VAL A 377 -2.64 3.57 21.81
N GLY A 378 -3.39 2.49 21.55
CA GLY A 378 -3.97 1.66 22.61
C GLY A 378 -4.91 2.42 23.56
N GLY A 379 -5.56 3.48 23.08
CA GLY A 379 -6.39 4.37 23.89
C GLY A 379 -5.61 5.35 24.78
N ALA A 380 -4.28 5.33 24.76
CA ALA A 380 -3.43 6.29 25.47
C ALA A 380 -3.01 7.44 24.54
N GLU A 381 -2.95 8.64 25.11
CA GLU A 381 -2.38 9.82 24.45
C GLU A 381 -0.99 10.11 25.02
N VAL A 382 0.01 10.27 24.13
CA VAL A 382 1.39 10.60 24.46
C VAL A 382 1.73 11.95 23.85
N MET A 383 1.88 12.95 24.71
CA MET A 383 2.29 14.30 24.32
C MET A 383 3.77 14.32 23.93
N VAL A 384 4.08 14.99 22.82
CA VAL A 384 5.45 15.09 22.32
C VAL A 384 5.83 16.52 21.97
N GLU A 385 7.11 16.85 22.16
CA GLU A 385 7.63 18.18 21.92
C GLU A 385 8.39 18.26 20.59
N GLY A 386 8.31 19.43 19.96
CA GLY A 386 9.03 19.75 18.74
C GLY A 386 10.49 20.13 19.00
N PRO A 387 11.34 20.17 17.95
CA PRO A 387 11.01 19.95 16.55
C PRO A 387 11.08 18.47 16.11
N ALA A 388 11.51 17.55 16.98
CA ALA A 388 11.71 16.14 16.64
C ALA A 388 10.43 15.28 16.76
N TYR A 389 9.46 15.69 17.58
CA TYR A 389 8.16 15.02 17.79
C TYR A 389 8.26 13.49 17.81
N SER A 390 9.03 12.95 18.75
CA SER A 390 9.25 11.50 18.87
C SER A 390 8.38 10.88 19.94
N LEU A 391 7.74 9.76 19.61
CA LEU A 391 6.86 9.01 20.52
C LEU A 391 7.59 8.53 21.79
N GLY A 392 8.85 8.09 21.67
CA GLY A 392 9.68 7.71 22.81
C GLY A 392 10.32 8.89 23.54
N GLY A 393 10.10 10.12 23.07
CA GLY A 393 10.88 11.28 23.45
C GLY A 393 12.27 11.29 22.83
N VAL A 394 13.11 12.21 23.28
CA VAL A 394 14.48 12.39 22.80
C VAL A 394 15.47 12.31 23.94
N GLU A 395 16.67 11.81 23.66
CA GLU A 395 17.82 11.90 24.53
C GLU A 395 18.32 13.35 24.64
N ALA A 396 19.23 13.61 25.59
CA ALA A 396 19.81 14.95 25.79
C ALA A 396 20.57 15.49 24.58
N ASP A 397 21.08 14.61 23.72
CA ASP A 397 21.75 14.97 22.46
C ASP A 397 20.79 15.16 21.27
N GLY A 398 19.47 15.01 21.51
CA GLY A 398 18.42 15.10 20.51
C GLY A 398 18.11 13.80 19.77
N THR A 399 18.79 12.69 20.10
CA THR A 399 18.55 11.39 19.47
C THR A 399 17.16 10.87 19.87
N PRO A 400 16.28 10.53 18.91
CA PRO A 400 14.99 9.92 19.22
C PRO A 400 15.13 8.57 19.92
N ARG A 401 14.32 8.34 20.97
CA ARG A 401 14.30 7.07 21.71
C ARG A 401 13.30 6.09 21.10
N SER A 402 13.59 4.81 21.28
CA SER A 402 12.64 3.73 21.00
C SER A 402 11.42 3.83 21.92
N TYR A 403 10.27 3.38 21.42
CA TYR A 403 9.02 3.34 22.18
C TYR A 403 8.48 1.92 22.34
N SER A 404 8.08 1.61 23.57
CA SER A 404 7.60 0.29 23.97
C SER A 404 6.12 0.09 23.72
N PHE A 405 5.81 -0.94 22.93
CA PHE A 405 4.43 -1.42 22.76
C PHE A 405 4.08 -2.59 23.70
N ALA A 406 4.92 -2.89 24.69
CA ALA A 406 4.73 -4.04 25.60
C ALA A 406 3.38 -4.04 26.36
N GLY A 407 2.71 -2.89 26.44
CA GLY A 407 1.36 -2.76 27.03
C GLY A 407 0.21 -3.06 26.07
N LEU A 408 0.45 -3.29 24.78
CA LEU A 408 -0.59 -3.61 23.81
C LEU A 408 -0.87 -5.13 23.77
N GLU A 409 -2.12 -5.50 23.53
CA GLU A 409 -2.47 -6.88 23.21
C GLU A 409 -1.90 -7.28 21.83
N ALA A 410 -1.66 -8.57 21.60
CA ALA A 410 -1.28 -9.03 20.27
C ALA A 410 -2.41 -8.80 19.26
N GLY A 411 -2.09 -8.36 18.04
CA GLY A 411 -3.06 -8.16 16.97
C GLY A 411 -2.99 -6.79 16.29
N LEU A 412 -4.05 -6.42 15.58
CA LEU A 412 -4.13 -5.18 14.82
C LEU A 412 -4.33 -3.97 15.75
N HIS A 413 -3.54 -2.92 15.54
CA HIS A 413 -3.61 -1.64 16.24
C HIS A 413 -3.47 -0.48 15.27
N THR A 414 -3.79 0.72 15.76
CA THR A 414 -3.54 1.97 15.05
C THR A 414 -2.72 2.91 15.92
N LEU A 415 -1.71 3.52 15.30
CA LEU A 415 -1.02 4.68 15.84
C LEU A 415 -1.52 5.93 15.10
N SER A 416 -2.05 6.91 15.82
CA SER A 416 -2.41 8.21 15.23
C SER A 416 -1.44 9.30 15.68
N ALA A 417 -0.93 10.11 14.75
CA ALA A 417 -0.32 11.40 15.05
C ALA A 417 -1.36 12.51 14.84
N VAL A 418 -1.63 13.29 15.88
CA VAL A 418 -2.64 14.35 15.89
C VAL A 418 -1.95 15.68 16.13
N ALA A 419 -2.04 16.56 15.15
CA ALA A 419 -1.54 17.93 15.21
C ALA A 419 -2.72 18.89 15.43
N THR A 420 -2.65 19.73 16.46
CA THR A 420 -3.61 20.81 16.73
C THR A 420 -2.96 22.16 16.46
N TYR A 421 -3.62 23.01 15.68
CA TYR A 421 -3.11 24.32 15.26
C TYR A 421 -3.76 25.46 16.06
N ALA A 422 -3.19 26.66 15.94
CA ALA A 422 -3.61 27.85 16.69
C ALA A 422 -5.04 28.31 16.43
N ASP A 423 -5.62 27.93 15.29
CA ASP A 423 -7.03 28.17 14.97
C ASP A 423 -7.98 27.11 15.54
N GLY A 424 -7.45 26.15 16.32
CA GLY A 424 -8.18 25.04 16.91
C GLY A 424 -8.43 23.87 15.96
N THR A 425 -8.01 23.97 14.69
CA THR A 425 -8.16 22.87 13.74
C THR A 425 -7.21 21.72 14.08
N GLN A 426 -7.61 20.50 13.69
CA GLN A 426 -6.82 19.31 13.87
C GLN A 426 -6.53 18.62 12.54
N ALA A 427 -5.30 18.14 12.39
CA ALA A 427 -4.91 17.23 11.32
C ALA A 427 -4.42 15.90 11.93
N ARG A 428 -4.88 14.79 11.36
CA ARG A 428 -4.63 13.44 11.88
C ARG A 428 -4.03 12.55 10.80
N ARG A 429 -2.97 11.82 11.12
CA ARG A 429 -2.47 10.67 10.35
C ARG A 429 -2.59 9.42 11.23
N SER A 430 -3.35 8.44 10.78
CA SER A 430 -3.53 7.14 11.47
C SER A 430 -2.90 6.03 10.67
N VAL A 431 -1.98 5.26 11.24
CA VAL A 431 -1.24 4.17 10.61
C VAL A 431 -1.65 2.84 11.25
N ALA A 432 -2.25 1.93 10.49
CA ALA A 432 -2.57 0.59 10.99
C ALA A 432 -1.32 -0.31 10.99
N PHE A 433 -1.15 -1.13 12.03
CA PHE A 433 -0.03 -2.05 12.18
C PHE A 433 -0.44 -3.30 12.98
N SER A 434 0.24 -4.43 12.77
CA SER A 434 0.06 -5.64 13.56
C SER A 434 1.13 -5.73 14.64
N TYR A 435 0.74 -5.83 15.91
CA TYR A 435 1.66 -6.04 17.02
C TYR A 435 1.78 -7.53 17.34
N GLU A 436 3.01 -8.04 17.32
CA GLU A 436 3.36 -9.37 17.81
C GLU A 436 4.33 -9.22 19.00
N PRO A 437 3.88 -9.48 20.24
CA PRO A 437 4.77 -9.49 21.40
C PRO A 437 5.95 -10.46 21.21
N LEU A 438 7.05 -10.21 21.94
CA LEU A 438 8.18 -11.14 21.97
C LEU A 438 7.71 -12.56 22.28
N SER A 439 8.15 -13.49 21.43
CA SER A 439 8.13 -14.90 21.76
C SER A 439 9.23 -15.21 22.77
N THR A 440 8.98 -16.15 23.67
CA THR A 440 10.01 -16.72 24.56
C THR A 440 10.98 -17.66 23.81
N VAL A 441 10.76 -17.90 22.52
CA VAL A 441 11.65 -18.69 21.68
C VAL A 441 12.95 -17.92 21.47
N VAL A 442 14.04 -18.46 21.99
CA VAL A 442 15.39 -17.93 21.78
C VAL A 442 15.83 -18.22 20.35
N LEU A 443 16.14 -17.18 19.59
CA LEU A 443 16.75 -17.27 18.26
C LEU A 443 18.26 -17.12 18.38
N GLY A 444 19.03 -17.93 17.65
CA GLY A 444 20.49 -17.90 17.64
C GLY A 444 21.05 -17.55 16.27
N TRP A 445 22.23 -16.93 16.23
CA TRP A 445 22.84 -16.50 14.98
C TRP A 445 23.04 -17.66 14.00
N ASP A 446 23.67 -18.75 14.44
CA ASP A 446 24.04 -19.87 13.55
C ASP A 446 22.85 -20.54 12.88
N LYS A 447 21.76 -20.72 13.62
CA LYS A 447 20.58 -21.46 13.14
C LYS A 447 19.60 -20.56 12.39
N ASP A 448 19.40 -19.34 12.89
CA ASP A 448 18.23 -18.54 12.52
C ASP A 448 18.58 -17.34 11.62
N ILE A 449 19.78 -16.76 11.76
CA ILE A 449 20.18 -15.52 11.07
C ILE A 449 21.26 -15.75 10.02
N ARG A 450 22.27 -16.57 10.30
CA ARG A 450 23.34 -16.91 9.36
C ARG A 450 22.79 -17.43 8.02
N PRO A 451 21.76 -18.28 7.97
CA PRO A 451 21.16 -18.68 6.68
C PRO A 451 20.58 -17.50 5.91
N ILE A 452 19.90 -16.56 6.60
CA ILE A 452 19.36 -15.35 5.97
C ILE A 452 20.49 -14.51 5.39
N HIS A 453 21.57 -14.30 6.15
CA HIS A 453 22.74 -13.59 5.66
C HIS A 453 23.29 -14.25 4.38
N GLN A 454 23.58 -15.54 4.43
CA GLN A 454 24.19 -16.28 3.31
C GLN A 454 23.34 -16.26 2.05
N GLU A 455 22.02 -16.43 2.21
CA GLU A 455 21.10 -16.52 1.08
C GLU A 455 20.79 -15.13 0.49
N ARG A 456 20.66 -14.10 1.33
CA ARG A 456 20.02 -12.82 0.93
C ARG A 456 20.88 -11.58 1.08
N CYS A 457 21.81 -11.55 2.03
CA CYS A 457 22.58 -10.34 2.35
C CYS A 457 24.04 -10.43 1.87
N ALA A 458 24.61 -11.63 1.77
CA ALA A 458 26.02 -11.88 1.52
C ALA A 458 26.54 -11.21 0.25
N LYS A 459 25.74 -11.24 -0.85
CA LYS A 459 26.10 -10.60 -2.12
C LYS A 459 26.46 -9.12 -1.97
N CYS A 460 25.82 -8.42 -1.03
CA CYS A 460 26.06 -7.01 -0.77
C CYS A 460 27.03 -6.78 0.38
N HIS A 461 27.10 -7.68 1.36
CA HIS A 461 27.74 -7.43 2.64
C HIS A 461 28.96 -8.30 2.95
N GLU A 462 29.41 -9.13 2.00
CA GLU A 462 30.74 -9.74 2.05
C GLU A 462 31.82 -8.79 1.52
N SER A 463 33.10 -9.16 1.70
CA SER A 463 34.28 -8.32 1.44
C SER A 463 34.38 -7.72 0.04
N ALA A 464 33.70 -8.32 -0.95
CA ALA A 464 33.68 -7.87 -2.34
C ALA A 464 32.38 -7.13 -2.72
N GLY A 465 31.41 -7.03 -1.80
CA GLY A 465 30.12 -6.40 -2.03
C GLY A 465 30.17 -4.88 -1.85
N PRO A 466 29.19 -4.14 -2.43
CA PRO A 466 29.12 -2.68 -2.31
C PRO A 466 28.64 -2.17 -0.94
N GLY A 467 28.10 -3.06 -0.10
CA GLY A 467 27.58 -2.72 1.21
C GLY A 467 28.66 -2.78 2.30
N ARG A 468 28.30 -2.32 3.50
CA ARG A 468 29.17 -2.48 4.67
C ARG A 468 29.41 -3.97 4.96
N PRO A 469 30.59 -4.36 5.46
CA PRO A 469 30.84 -5.75 5.84
C PRO A 469 29.87 -6.21 6.94
N LEU A 470 29.14 -7.31 6.70
CA LEU A 470 28.26 -7.99 7.66
C LEU A 470 28.45 -9.51 7.61
N SER A 471 29.67 -9.98 7.37
CA SER A 471 29.96 -11.41 7.15
C SER A 471 30.05 -12.25 8.42
N THR A 472 30.05 -11.65 9.61
CA THR A 472 30.19 -12.34 10.90
C THR A 472 29.07 -11.98 11.88
N TYR A 473 28.94 -12.80 12.92
CA TYR A 473 28.03 -12.57 14.03
C TYR A 473 28.26 -11.21 14.69
N GLU A 474 29.51 -10.87 14.99
CA GLU A 474 29.89 -9.63 15.67
C GLU A 474 29.48 -8.42 14.83
N LEU A 475 29.73 -8.47 13.51
CA LEU A 475 29.32 -7.40 12.61
C LEU A 475 27.80 -7.24 12.55
N TRP A 476 27.02 -8.33 12.54
CA TRP A 476 25.57 -8.25 12.60
C TRP A 476 25.07 -7.70 13.93
N LYS A 477 25.65 -8.15 15.04
CA LYS A 477 25.30 -7.70 16.38
C LYS A 477 25.57 -6.20 16.55
N ASP A 478 26.75 -5.75 16.15
CA ASP A 478 27.16 -4.34 16.26
C ASP A 478 26.34 -3.42 15.34
N ASN A 479 25.75 -3.98 14.26
CA ASN A 479 24.94 -3.23 13.30
C ASN A 479 23.43 -3.54 13.40
N ALA A 480 22.98 -4.26 14.43
CA ALA A 480 21.63 -4.82 14.48
C ALA A 480 20.53 -3.77 14.25
N SER A 481 20.62 -2.60 14.88
CA SER A 481 19.65 -1.51 14.73
C SER A 481 19.57 -0.98 13.29
N LEU A 482 20.71 -0.86 12.61
CA LEU A 482 20.77 -0.40 11.21
C LEU A 482 20.23 -1.45 10.25
N ILE A 483 20.53 -2.73 10.50
CA ILE A 483 20.01 -3.85 9.71
C ILE A 483 18.50 -3.89 9.85
N ILE A 484 17.97 -3.87 11.07
CA ILE A 484 16.53 -3.87 11.35
C ILE A 484 15.85 -2.71 10.63
N ALA A 485 16.35 -1.49 10.78
CA ALA A 485 15.78 -0.33 10.09
C ALA A 485 15.76 -0.53 8.57
N ALA A 486 16.83 -1.05 7.99
CA ALA A 486 16.93 -1.27 6.55
C ALA A 486 15.99 -2.37 6.03
N VAL A 487 15.94 -3.54 6.68
CA VAL A 487 15.07 -4.64 6.22
C VAL A 487 13.59 -4.33 6.44
N ARG A 488 13.26 -3.63 7.54
CA ARG A 488 11.91 -3.20 7.89
C ARG A 488 11.38 -2.18 6.89
N GLU A 489 12.18 -1.18 6.55
CA GLU A 489 11.84 -0.19 5.52
C GLU A 489 11.89 -0.78 4.08
N GLN A 490 12.07 -2.10 3.96
CA GLN A 490 12.21 -2.84 2.70
C GLN A 490 13.29 -2.24 1.80
N ARG A 491 14.35 -1.72 2.43
CA ARG A 491 15.52 -1.16 1.75
C ARG A 491 16.61 -2.19 1.47
N MET A 492 16.46 -3.39 1.99
CA MET A 492 17.41 -4.46 1.75
C MET A 492 16.66 -5.77 1.64
N PRO A 493 17.13 -6.69 0.77
CA PRO A 493 18.23 -6.54 -0.18
C PRO A 493 17.87 -5.78 -1.47
N ALA A 494 18.89 -5.40 -2.24
CA ALA A 494 18.74 -4.68 -3.51
C ALA A 494 18.08 -5.50 -4.63
N ASP A 495 18.02 -6.83 -4.50
CA ASP A 495 17.34 -7.70 -5.45
C ASP A 495 15.82 -7.81 -5.20
N GLY A 496 15.32 -7.31 -4.07
CA GLY A 496 13.89 -7.26 -3.73
C GLY A 496 13.65 -7.33 -2.22
N PRO A 497 12.44 -7.01 -1.73
CA PRO A 497 12.14 -7.07 -0.30
C PRO A 497 12.35 -8.48 0.26
N LEU A 498 12.74 -8.56 1.54
CA LEU A 498 12.69 -9.80 2.31
C LEU A 498 11.24 -10.18 2.63
N ASP A 499 10.97 -11.48 2.65
CA ASP A 499 9.75 -12.03 3.24
C ASP A 499 9.51 -11.49 4.66
N PRO A 500 8.27 -11.11 5.03
CA PRO A 500 7.96 -10.57 6.35
C PRO A 500 8.38 -11.46 7.52
N GLN A 501 8.35 -12.78 7.38
CA GLN A 501 8.77 -13.70 8.43
C GLN A 501 10.28 -13.69 8.65
N LEU A 502 11.06 -13.46 7.59
CA LEU A 502 12.51 -13.27 7.71
C LEU A 502 12.83 -11.95 8.42
N ILE A 503 12.11 -10.88 8.09
CA ILE A 503 12.21 -9.58 8.79
C ILE A 503 11.89 -9.75 10.27
N ILE A 504 10.78 -10.41 10.60
CA ILE A 504 10.37 -10.72 11.99
C ILE A 504 11.45 -11.54 12.71
N ARG A 505 12.07 -12.52 12.04
CA ARG A 505 13.14 -13.32 12.64
C ARG A 505 14.37 -12.48 12.99
N ILE A 506 14.81 -11.60 12.09
CA ILE A 506 15.91 -10.66 12.35
C ILE A 506 15.57 -9.74 13.52
N GLN A 507 14.36 -9.19 13.54
CA GLN A 507 13.88 -8.32 14.62
C GLN A 507 13.90 -9.04 15.98
N ARG A 508 13.31 -10.24 16.06
CA ARG A 508 13.27 -11.04 17.29
C ARG A 508 14.67 -11.42 17.79
N TRP A 509 15.57 -11.81 16.90
CA TRP A 509 16.93 -12.17 17.29
C TRP A 509 17.65 -10.98 17.93
N ALA A 510 17.57 -9.79 17.31
CA ALA A 510 18.18 -8.60 17.86
C ALA A 510 17.51 -8.16 19.18
N ALA A 511 16.19 -8.19 19.25
CA ALA A 511 15.42 -7.81 20.44
C ALA A 511 15.67 -8.74 21.64
N THR A 512 15.93 -10.03 21.39
CA THR A 512 16.29 -11.01 22.44
C THR A 512 17.78 -11.00 22.82
N GLY A 513 18.51 -9.93 22.47
CA GLY A 513 19.91 -9.72 22.87
C GLY A 513 20.96 -10.16 21.85
N ALA A 514 20.55 -10.46 20.61
CA ALA A 514 21.43 -10.92 19.53
C ALA A 514 22.28 -12.12 19.96
N ASN A 515 21.62 -13.23 20.30
CA ASN A 515 22.31 -14.42 20.79
C ASN A 515 23.17 -15.08 19.70
N PRO A 516 24.37 -15.60 20.03
CA PRO A 516 25.26 -16.27 19.06
C PRO A 516 24.68 -17.56 18.46
#